data_AF-A0A496LEJ6-F1
#
_entry.id   AF-A0A496LEJ6-F1
#
_cell.length_a   1.000
_cell.length_b   1.000
_cell.length_c   1.000
_cell.angle_alpha   90.00
_cell.angle_beta   90.00
_cell.angle_gamma   90.00
#
_symmetry.space_group_name_H-M   'P 1'
#
loop_
_entity.id
_entity.type
_entity.pdbx_description
1 polymer ?
#
loop_
_entity_poly.entity_id
_entity_poly.type
_entity_poly.pdbx_seq_one_letter_code
_entity_poly.pdbx_strand_id
1 'polypeptide(L)'
;KGKNLRAEPKLHYSDEGANYEQILEIDVSKLDPVIAYPFLPSNGKSVREAVKDDIAIDQAFIGSCTNGRLSDLRIAAEILKGRKVARKTRLIITPATQKIALQAQKEGLMDIFAEAGAVVSNPTCGACLGGYMGILGVGERCVSTTNRNFVGRMGDRTSEVYLANSAVAAASAVAGKIADPRDL
;
A
#
# COMPACT_ATOMS: atom_id res chain seq x y z
N LYS A 1 -17.65 -13.13 19.95
CA LYS A 1 -18.26 -14.37 19.41
C LYS A 1 -17.14 -15.23 18.84
N GLY A 2 -16.86 -16.35 19.52
CA GLY A 2 -15.70 -17.20 19.31
C GLY A 2 -15.60 -17.73 17.88
N LYS A 3 -14.37 -17.85 17.38
CA LYS A 3 -14.10 -18.54 16.13
C LYS A 3 -14.45 -20.01 16.37
N ASN A 4 -15.56 -20.48 15.81
CA ASN A 4 -15.85 -21.92 15.73
C ASN A 4 -14.86 -22.54 14.74
N LEU A 5 -13.64 -22.77 15.20
CA LEU A 5 -12.69 -23.60 14.47
C LEU A 5 -13.23 -25.03 14.51
N ARG A 6 -13.10 -25.75 13.40
CA ARG A 6 -13.55 -27.14 13.29
C ARG A 6 -12.88 -28.08 14.31
N ALA A 7 -11.69 -27.72 14.78
CA ALA A 7 -10.93 -28.43 15.80
C ALA A 7 -10.02 -27.44 16.56
N GLU A 8 -9.49 -27.85 17.70
CA GLU A 8 -8.46 -27.08 18.42
C GLU A 8 -7.19 -26.96 17.55
N PRO A 9 -6.61 -25.76 17.41
CA PRO A 9 -5.37 -25.58 16.68
C PRO A 9 -4.22 -26.33 17.36
N LYS A 10 -3.50 -27.14 16.58
CA LYS A 10 -2.17 -27.63 16.99
C LYS A 10 -1.12 -26.61 16.59
N LEU A 11 -0.43 -26.03 17.57
CA LEU A 11 0.68 -25.12 17.34
C LEU A 11 1.96 -25.92 17.10
N HIS A 12 2.73 -25.51 16.09
CA HIS A 12 4.03 -26.08 15.77
C HIS A 12 5.09 -25.00 15.95
N TYR A 13 6.24 -25.40 16.47
CA TYR A 13 7.41 -24.56 16.67
C TYR A 13 8.61 -25.23 16.01
N SER A 14 9.63 -24.45 15.66
CA SER A 14 10.93 -25.00 15.31
C SER A 14 11.52 -25.74 16.51
N ASP A 15 12.29 -26.80 16.25
CA ASP A 15 12.98 -27.54 17.30
C ASP A 15 14.01 -26.67 18.01
N GLU A 16 14.24 -26.92 19.30
CA GLU A 16 15.34 -26.31 20.05
C GLU A 16 16.67 -26.74 19.41
N GLY A 17 17.52 -25.77 19.05
CA GLY A 17 18.79 -26.03 18.37
C GLY A 17 18.67 -26.28 16.85
N ALA A 18 17.55 -25.91 16.22
CA ALA A 18 17.43 -25.94 14.77
C ALA A 18 18.58 -25.17 14.08
N ASN A 19 19.17 -25.79 13.06
CA ASN A 19 20.25 -25.20 12.27
C ASN A 19 19.67 -24.43 11.08
N TYR A 20 20.21 -23.25 10.82
CA TYR A 20 19.82 -22.38 9.70
C TYR A 20 21.03 -22.16 8.78
N GLU A 21 20.82 -22.11 7.46
CA GLU A 21 21.88 -21.77 6.50
C GLU A 21 22.46 -20.37 6.75
N GLN A 22 21.60 -19.44 7.17
CA GLN A 22 21.96 -18.07 7.47
C GLN A 22 21.04 -17.49 8.55
N ILE A 23 21.61 -16.69 9.45
CA ILE A 23 20.86 -15.91 10.47
C ILE A 23 21.08 -14.43 10.15
N LEU A 24 19.98 -13.68 10.03
CA LEU A 24 19.98 -12.24 9.76
C LEU A 24 19.35 -11.51 10.95
N GLU A 25 20.12 -10.63 11.59
CA GLU A 25 19.63 -9.76 12.66
C GLU A 25 19.30 -8.38 12.10
N ILE A 26 18.04 -7.93 12.30
CA ILE A 26 17.53 -6.67 11.76
C ILE A 26 17.13 -5.75 12.91
N ASP A 27 17.86 -4.64 13.07
CA ASP A 27 17.51 -3.59 14.04
C ASP A 27 16.41 -2.69 13.48
N VAL A 28 15.17 -2.95 13.91
CA VAL A 28 13.98 -2.22 13.45
C VAL A 28 13.98 -0.74 13.83
N SER A 29 14.76 -0.32 14.84
CA SER A 29 14.84 1.09 15.26
C SER A 29 15.56 1.97 14.23
N LYS A 30 16.34 1.35 13.34
CA LYS A 30 17.12 2.01 12.29
C LYS A 30 16.43 1.97 10.92
N LEU A 31 15.23 1.39 10.83
CA LEU A 31 14.50 1.28 9.56
C LEU A 31 13.70 2.55 9.28
N ASP A 32 13.95 3.16 8.12
CA ASP A 32 13.03 4.11 7.50
C ASP A 32 12.00 3.36 6.64
N PRO A 33 10.84 3.97 6.34
CA PRO A 33 9.99 3.47 5.26
C PRO A 33 10.82 3.30 3.98
N VAL A 34 10.63 2.17 3.30
CA VAL A 34 11.35 1.84 2.06
C VAL A 34 10.39 1.92 0.88
N ILE A 35 10.90 2.42 -0.23
CA ILE A 35 10.20 2.45 -1.52
C ILE A 35 10.93 1.53 -2.48
N ALA A 36 10.24 0.51 -3.01
CA ALA A 36 10.80 -0.34 -4.05
C ALA A 36 10.54 0.27 -5.43
N TYR A 37 11.61 0.64 -6.13
CA TYR A 37 11.57 1.25 -7.45
C TYR A 37 11.26 0.20 -8.52
N PRO A 38 10.65 0.60 -9.64
CA PRO A 38 10.47 -0.29 -10.78
C PRO A 38 11.84 -0.81 -11.29
N PHE A 39 11.92 -1.98 -11.92
CA PHE A 39 10.87 -2.98 -12.16
C PHE A 39 11.06 -4.24 -11.29
N LEU A 40 11.70 -4.09 -10.13
CA LEU A 40 12.06 -5.21 -9.25
C LEU A 40 11.73 -4.89 -7.79
N PRO A 41 11.00 -5.78 -7.08
CA PRO A 41 10.69 -5.54 -5.66
C PRO A 41 11.91 -5.43 -4.75
N SER A 42 13.07 -5.96 -5.16
CA SER A 42 14.33 -5.85 -4.43
C SER A 42 15.04 -4.49 -4.59
N ASN A 43 14.58 -3.63 -5.51
CA ASN A 43 15.19 -2.33 -5.78
C ASN A 43 14.72 -1.26 -4.76
N GLY A 44 15.02 -1.48 -3.49
CA GLY A 44 14.58 -0.62 -2.39
C GLY A 44 15.48 0.59 -2.15
N LYS A 45 14.88 1.76 -1.95
CA LYS A 45 15.53 2.96 -1.39
C LYS A 45 14.81 3.41 -0.13
N SER A 46 15.53 4.02 0.81
CA SER A 46 14.88 4.68 1.96
C SER A 46 14.00 5.83 1.45
N VAL A 47 12.89 6.12 2.13
CA VAL A 47 12.00 7.24 1.76
C VAL A 47 12.77 8.56 1.76
N ARG A 48 13.72 8.74 2.69
CA ARG A 48 14.57 9.93 2.79
C ARG A 48 15.44 10.16 1.55
N GLU A 49 15.85 9.10 0.88
CA GLU A 49 16.56 9.20 -0.40
C GLU A 49 15.57 9.37 -1.55
N ALA A 50 14.48 8.61 -1.54
CA ALA A 50 13.51 8.59 -2.63
C ALA A 50 12.83 9.95 -2.86
N VAL A 51 12.53 10.70 -1.80
CA VAL A 51 11.94 12.05 -1.92
C VAL A 51 12.85 13.05 -2.64
N LYS A 52 14.17 12.81 -2.68
CA LYS A 52 15.12 13.69 -3.38
C LYS A 52 15.04 13.55 -4.90
N ASP A 53 14.52 12.43 -5.39
CA ASP A 53 14.36 12.18 -6.83
C ASP A 53 13.17 12.99 -7.42
N ASP A 54 12.34 13.63 -6.58
CA ASP A 54 11.20 14.49 -6.95
C ASP A 54 10.22 13.85 -7.96
N ILE A 55 9.96 12.55 -7.77
CA ILE A 55 9.17 11.75 -8.71
C ILE A 55 7.68 12.07 -8.57
N ALA A 56 7.13 12.82 -9.54
CA ALA A 56 5.70 13.05 -9.69
C ALA A 56 4.93 11.74 -9.96
N ILE A 57 3.69 11.65 -9.45
CA ILE A 57 2.84 10.46 -9.57
C ILE A 57 1.46 10.80 -10.12
N ASP A 58 0.93 9.91 -10.96
CA ASP A 58 -0.41 10.04 -11.55
C ASP A 58 -1.44 9.26 -10.73
N GLN A 59 -1.01 8.21 -10.03
CA GLN A 59 -1.87 7.36 -9.22
C GLN A 59 -1.24 6.97 -7.88
N ALA A 60 -2.04 6.97 -6.82
CA ALA A 60 -1.75 6.24 -5.60
C ALA A 60 -2.77 5.11 -5.44
N PHE A 61 -2.31 3.92 -5.07
CA PHE A 61 -3.15 2.75 -4.89
C PHE A 61 -2.89 2.15 -3.50
N ILE A 62 -3.91 2.18 -2.64
CA ILE A 62 -3.86 1.64 -1.28
C ILE A 62 -4.84 0.48 -1.18
N GLY A 63 -4.35 -0.69 -0.83
CA GLY A 63 -5.21 -1.84 -0.58
C GLY A 63 -4.91 -3.03 -1.48
N SER A 64 -4.39 -4.09 -0.88
CA SER A 64 -4.13 -5.36 -1.53
C SER A 64 -4.14 -6.48 -0.48
N CYS A 65 -3.73 -7.70 -0.82
CA CYS A 65 -3.49 -8.73 0.18
C CYS A 65 -2.39 -8.34 1.20
N THR A 66 -1.49 -7.41 0.86
CA THR A 66 -0.43 -6.95 1.78
C THR A 66 -0.88 -5.80 2.68
N ASN A 67 -1.65 -4.85 2.14
CA ASN A 67 -1.93 -3.58 2.84
C ASN A 67 -3.39 -3.10 2.69
N GLY A 68 -4.35 -4.03 2.62
CA GLY A 68 -5.78 -3.71 2.62
C GLY A 68 -6.49 -4.05 3.93
N ARG A 69 -5.77 -4.26 5.03
CA ARG A 69 -6.37 -4.57 6.34
C ARG A 69 -6.93 -3.30 6.97
N LEU A 70 -7.76 -3.47 8.00
CA LEU A 70 -8.35 -2.34 8.71
C LEU A 70 -7.29 -1.38 9.29
N SER A 71 -6.16 -1.90 9.78
CA SER A 71 -5.03 -1.09 10.25
C SER A 71 -4.42 -0.23 9.15
N ASP A 72 -4.27 -0.79 7.94
CA ASP A 72 -3.74 -0.05 6.79
C ASP A 72 -4.66 1.09 6.38
N LEU A 73 -5.98 0.84 6.38
CA LEU A 73 -6.99 1.84 6.07
C LEU A 73 -7.02 2.97 7.11
N ARG A 74 -6.86 2.65 8.39
CA ARG A 74 -6.77 3.67 9.45
C ARG A 74 -5.56 4.57 9.27
N ILE A 75 -4.39 4.00 8.99
CA ILE A 75 -3.17 4.77 8.71
C ILE A 75 -3.39 5.73 7.52
N ALA A 76 -3.98 5.22 6.43
CA ALA A 76 -4.30 6.08 5.30
C ALA A 76 -5.30 7.19 5.68
N ALA A 77 -6.33 6.86 6.45
CA ALA A 77 -7.35 7.83 6.88
C ALA A 77 -6.77 8.93 7.78
N GLU A 78 -5.85 8.60 8.69
CA GLU A 78 -5.17 9.58 9.56
C GLU A 78 -4.41 10.64 8.74
N ILE A 79 -3.73 10.21 7.67
CA ILE A 79 -3.02 11.11 6.76
C ILE A 79 -3.98 11.87 5.84
N LEU A 80 -5.08 11.25 5.40
CA LEU A 80 -6.01 11.88 4.47
C LEU A 80 -6.99 12.85 5.14
N LYS A 81 -7.26 12.70 6.44
CA LYS A 81 -8.25 13.50 7.16
C LYS A 81 -7.94 14.99 7.08
N GLY A 82 -8.91 15.76 6.57
CA GLY A 82 -8.79 17.21 6.40
C GLY A 82 -7.89 17.65 5.24
N ARG A 83 -7.30 16.71 4.48
CA ARG A 83 -6.45 16.98 3.31
C ARG A 83 -7.19 16.60 2.03
N LYS A 84 -6.66 17.01 0.87
CA LYS A 84 -7.19 16.66 -0.46
C LYS A 84 -6.09 16.01 -1.28
N VAL A 85 -6.46 15.01 -2.07
CA VAL A 85 -5.58 14.41 -3.09
C VAL A 85 -5.16 15.49 -4.09
N ALA A 86 -3.91 15.44 -4.54
CA ALA A 86 -3.38 16.39 -5.50
C ALA A 86 -4.16 16.40 -6.82
N ARG A 87 -4.35 17.58 -7.43
CA ARG A 87 -5.24 17.80 -8.59
C ARG A 87 -5.00 16.86 -9.79
N LYS A 88 -3.76 16.42 -10.01
CA LYS A 88 -3.37 15.55 -11.14
C LYS A 88 -3.13 14.09 -10.74
N THR A 89 -3.45 13.75 -9.50
CA THR A 89 -3.24 12.41 -8.95
C THR A 89 -4.58 11.79 -8.62
N ARG A 90 -4.74 10.51 -8.91
CA ARG A 90 -5.91 9.75 -8.46
C ARG A 90 -5.53 8.81 -7.33
N LEU A 91 -6.33 8.80 -6.26
CA LEU A 91 -6.16 7.88 -5.15
C LEU A 91 -7.26 6.82 -5.20
N ILE A 92 -6.85 5.55 -5.25
CA ILE A 92 -7.75 4.41 -5.25
C ILE A 92 -7.50 3.61 -3.97
N ILE A 93 -8.58 3.34 -3.23
CA ILE A 93 -8.53 2.60 -1.98
C ILE A 93 -9.36 1.31 -2.10
N THR A 94 -8.75 0.16 -1.83
CA THR A 94 -9.37 -1.17 -1.97
C THR A 94 -9.28 -1.96 -0.67
N PRO A 95 -10.36 -2.04 0.14
CA PRO A 95 -10.37 -2.90 1.33
C PRO A 95 -10.10 -4.36 0.96
N ALA A 96 -9.30 -5.10 1.73
CA ALA A 96 -8.89 -6.45 1.36
C ALA A 96 -10.04 -7.47 1.34
N THR A 97 -11.09 -7.25 2.15
CA THR A 97 -12.25 -8.15 2.22
C THR A 97 -13.53 -7.37 2.48
N GLN A 98 -14.68 -7.98 2.20
CA GLN A 98 -16.00 -7.43 2.54
C GLN A 98 -16.15 -7.12 4.03
N LYS A 99 -15.60 -7.98 4.89
CA LYS A 99 -15.61 -7.75 6.34
C LYS A 99 -14.86 -6.48 6.71
N ILE A 100 -13.68 -6.26 6.11
CA ILE A 100 -12.88 -5.06 6.38
C ILE A 100 -13.58 -3.81 5.81
N ALA A 101 -14.16 -3.88 4.61
CA ALA A 101 -14.93 -2.78 4.04
C ALA A 101 -16.07 -2.35 4.99
N LEU A 102 -16.85 -3.30 5.51
CA LEU A 102 -17.90 -3.03 6.49
C LEU A 102 -17.37 -2.44 7.81
N GLN A 103 -16.19 -2.88 8.27
CA GLN A 103 -15.58 -2.31 9.47
C GLN A 103 -15.12 -0.87 9.24
N ALA A 104 -14.45 -0.61 8.11
CA ALA A 104 -14.01 0.72 7.73
C ALA A 104 -15.19 1.70 7.55
N GLN A 105 -16.31 1.23 6.99
CA GLN A 105 -17.54 2.01 6.92
C GLN A 105 -18.10 2.35 8.31
N LYS A 106 -18.16 1.38 9.23
CA LYS A 106 -18.64 1.61 10.60
C LYS A 106 -17.76 2.58 11.39
N GLU A 107 -16.48 2.66 11.06
CA GLU A 107 -15.52 3.59 11.66
C GLU A 107 -15.50 4.97 10.99
N GLY A 108 -16.33 5.19 9.95
CA GLY A 108 -16.36 6.47 9.22
C GLY A 108 -15.15 6.71 8.33
N LEU A 109 -14.32 5.69 8.06
CA LEU A 109 -13.13 5.85 7.22
C LEU A 109 -13.51 6.15 5.77
N MET A 110 -14.66 5.64 5.31
CA MET A 110 -15.14 5.88 3.95
C MET A 110 -15.44 7.36 3.69
N ASP A 111 -15.97 8.07 4.69
CA ASP A 111 -16.27 9.50 4.59
C ASP A 111 -14.97 10.30 4.48
N ILE A 112 -13.95 9.97 5.28
CA ILE A 112 -12.63 10.59 5.20
C ILE A 112 -12.02 10.38 3.79
N PHE A 113 -12.12 9.17 3.24
CA PHE A 113 -11.61 8.88 1.91
C PHE A 113 -12.35 9.67 0.82
N ALA A 114 -13.68 9.70 0.86
CA ALA A 114 -14.50 10.45 -0.08
C ALA A 114 -14.23 11.95 0.01
N GLU A 115 -14.15 12.49 1.23
CA GLU A 115 -13.81 13.89 1.49
C GLU A 115 -12.41 14.22 0.95
N ALA A 116 -11.42 13.34 1.08
CA ALA A 116 -10.09 13.56 0.51
C ALA A 116 -10.08 13.55 -1.03
N GLY A 117 -11.15 13.06 -1.68
CA GLY A 117 -11.24 12.89 -3.12
C GLY A 117 -10.74 11.53 -3.61
N ALA A 118 -10.61 10.55 -2.72
CA ALA A 118 -10.27 9.18 -3.08
C ALA A 118 -11.49 8.42 -3.63
N VAL A 119 -11.23 7.44 -4.49
CA VAL A 119 -12.23 6.48 -4.95
C VAL A 119 -12.05 5.18 -4.17
N VAL A 120 -13.09 4.74 -3.47
CA VAL A 120 -13.08 3.46 -2.77
C VAL A 120 -13.68 2.38 -3.65
N SER A 121 -12.92 1.33 -3.96
CA SER A 121 -13.39 0.20 -4.74
C SER A 121 -14.03 -0.88 -3.85
N ASN A 122 -14.81 -1.78 -4.48
CA ASN A 122 -15.17 -3.04 -3.84
C ASN A 122 -13.90 -3.85 -3.49
N PRO A 123 -13.97 -4.74 -2.48
CA PRO A 123 -12.88 -5.66 -2.16
C PRO A 123 -12.49 -6.55 -3.34
N THR A 124 -11.26 -6.38 -3.82
CA THR A 124 -10.68 -7.13 -4.94
C THR A 124 -9.14 -6.99 -4.90
N CYS A 125 -8.44 -7.66 -5.81
CA CYS A 125 -7.02 -7.37 -6.06
C CYS A 125 -6.81 -6.03 -6.81
N GLY A 126 -7.88 -5.46 -7.39
CA GLY A 126 -7.84 -4.14 -8.03
C GLY A 126 -6.79 -4.04 -9.13
N ALA A 127 -6.03 -2.95 -9.10
CA ALA A 127 -4.97 -2.67 -10.05
C ALA A 127 -3.73 -3.58 -9.91
N CYS A 128 -3.62 -4.43 -8.86
CA CYS A 128 -2.46 -5.27 -8.58
C CYS A 128 -2.03 -6.21 -9.73
N LEU A 129 -2.97 -6.57 -10.61
CA LEU A 129 -2.70 -7.35 -11.83
C LEU A 129 -3.13 -6.63 -13.11
N GLY A 130 -3.52 -5.35 -13.01
CA GLY A 130 -4.04 -4.56 -14.14
C GLY A 130 -5.42 -5.00 -14.65
N GLY A 131 -6.22 -5.71 -13.84
CA GLY A 131 -7.49 -6.31 -14.28
C GLY A 131 -8.76 -5.58 -13.84
N TYR A 132 -8.63 -4.58 -12.97
CA TYR A 132 -9.76 -3.85 -12.41
C TYR A 132 -9.29 -2.46 -11.94
N MET A 133 -10.25 -1.54 -11.73
CA MET A 133 -10.11 -0.13 -11.28
C MET A 133 -8.68 0.30 -10.89
N GLY A 134 -8.14 1.27 -11.64
CA GLY A 134 -6.77 1.78 -11.44
C GLY A 134 -5.73 1.23 -12.41
N ILE A 135 -6.18 0.78 -13.59
CA ILE A 135 -5.28 0.40 -14.68
C ILE A 135 -4.43 1.61 -15.08
N LEU A 136 -3.12 1.43 -15.16
CA LEU A 136 -2.18 2.47 -15.57
C LEU A 136 -2.15 2.60 -17.10
N GLY A 137 -2.22 3.83 -17.57
CA GLY A 137 -2.01 4.23 -18.96
C GLY A 137 -0.54 4.41 -19.31
N VAL A 138 -0.31 4.87 -20.54
CA VAL A 138 1.04 5.06 -21.11
C VAL A 138 1.83 6.07 -20.28
N GLY A 139 3.02 5.67 -19.83
CA GLY A 139 3.96 6.51 -19.08
C GLY A 139 3.52 6.90 -17.67
N GLU A 140 2.39 6.39 -17.17
CA GLU A 140 1.89 6.76 -15.86
C GLU A 140 2.69 6.13 -14.72
N ARG A 141 2.82 6.88 -13.63
CA ARG A 141 3.53 6.49 -12.41
C ARG A 141 2.56 6.24 -11.27
N CYS A 142 2.74 5.11 -10.59
CA CYS A 142 1.93 4.74 -9.44
C CYS A 142 2.76 4.46 -8.20
N VAL A 143 2.38 5.04 -7.06
CA VAL A 143 2.79 4.54 -5.74
C VAL A 143 1.74 3.55 -5.26
N SER A 144 2.14 2.31 -5.01
CA SER A 144 1.23 1.19 -4.77
C SER A 144 1.58 0.44 -3.50
N THR A 145 0.56 0.07 -2.72
CA THR A 145 0.71 -0.82 -1.57
C THR A 145 0.48 -2.29 -1.96
N THR A 146 0.88 -2.66 -3.18
CA THR A 146 0.91 -4.05 -3.65
C THR A 146 2.31 -4.62 -3.43
N ASN A 147 2.56 -5.85 -3.90
CA ASN A 147 3.83 -6.53 -3.70
C ASN A 147 4.65 -6.73 -4.98
N ARG A 148 4.18 -6.21 -6.13
CA ARG A 148 4.76 -6.49 -7.44
C ARG A 148 4.75 -5.24 -8.30
N ASN A 149 5.90 -4.91 -8.88
CA ASN A 149 6.12 -3.74 -9.73
C ASN A 149 6.86 -4.08 -11.04
N PHE A 150 6.65 -5.28 -11.58
CA PHE A 150 7.21 -5.68 -12.87
C PHE A 150 6.66 -4.82 -14.02
N VAL A 151 7.35 -4.83 -15.17
CA VAL A 151 6.91 -4.15 -16.40
C VAL A 151 5.48 -4.56 -16.75
N GLY A 152 4.60 -3.58 -16.97
CA GLY A 152 3.19 -3.81 -17.34
C GLY A 152 2.33 -4.45 -16.25
N ARG A 153 2.78 -4.43 -14.99
CA ARG A 153 2.09 -5.16 -13.92
C ARG A 153 0.71 -4.62 -13.59
N MET A 154 0.53 -3.31 -13.65
CA MET A 154 -0.73 -2.63 -13.30
C MET A 154 -1.44 -2.01 -14.51
N GLY A 155 -0.98 -2.30 -15.74
CA GLY A 155 -1.52 -1.71 -16.96
C GLY A 155 -0.50 -1.69 -18.09
N ASP A 156 -0.32 -0.53 -18.70
CA ASP A 156 0.57 -0.36 -19.84
C ASP A 156 2.03 -0.73 -19.51
N ARG A 157 2.75 -1.26 -20.50
CA ARG A 157 4.15 -1.71 -20.33
C ARG A 157 5.12 -0.57 -20.02
N THR A 158 4.76 0.66 -20.37
CA THR A 158 5.56 1.86 -20.09
C THR A 158 5.24 2.49 -18.73
N SER A 159 4.21 1.99 -18.03
CA SER A 159 3.87 2.46 -16.69
C SER A 159 4.90 2.01 -15.66
N GLU A 160 5.06 2.81 -14.62
CA GLU A 160 6.02 2.58 -13.55
C GLU A 160 5.31 2.44 -12.21
N VAL A 161 5.72 1.44 -11.41
CA VAL A 161 5.11 1.17 -10.11
C VAL A 161 6.18 1.22 -9.02
N TYR A 162 5.94 2.05 -8.03
CA TYR A 162 6.76 2.23 -6.84
C TYR A 162 6.03 1.57 -5.67
N LEU A 163 6.62 0.55 -5.05
CA LEU A 163 5.98 -0.15 -3.94
C LEU A 163 6.27 0.56 -2.62
N ALA A 164 5.25 0.81 -1.83
CA ALA A 164 5.40 1.45 -0.53
C ALA A 164 4.32 0.98 0.46
N ASN A 165 4.46 1.36 1.74
CA ASN A 165 3.40 1.14 2.73
C ASN A 165 2.24 2.14 2.56
N SER A 166 1.14 1.93 3.28
CA SER A 166 -0.05 2.79 3.21
C SER A 166 0.19 4.23 3.63
N ALA A 167 1.14 4.47 4.55
CA ALA A 167 1.48 5.82 5.00
C ALA A 167 2.12 6.63 3.87
N VAL A 168 3.17 6.08 3.24
CA VAL A 168 3.87 6.70 2.11
C VAL A 168 2.93 6.87 0.92
N ALA A 169 2.08 5.88 0.62
CA ALA A 169 1.13 5.98 -0.49
C ALA A 169 0.08 7.08 -0.27
N ALA A 170 -0.48 7.19 0.95
CA ALA A 170 -1.43 8.25 1.29
C ALA A 170 -0.77 9.64 1.25
N ALA A 171 0.43 9.75 1.80
CA ALA A 171 1.20 11.00 1.77
C ALA A 171 1.52 11.43 0.34
N SER A 172 1.96 10.48 -0.48
CA SER A 172 2.28 10.73 -1.89
C SER A 172 1.04 11.14 -2.69
N ALA A 173 -0.14 10.60 -2.37
CA ALA A 173 -1.40 11.00 -2.99
C ALA A 173 -1.76 12.47 -2.72
N VAL A 174 -1.51 12.94 -1.50
CA VAL A 174 -1.73 14.33 -1.10
C VAL A 174 -0.70 15.25 -1.76
N ALA A 175 0.57 14.83 -1.80
CA ALA A 175 1.66 15.63 -2.38
C ALA A 175 1.67 15.65 -3.93
N GLY A 176 1.10 14.63 -4.58
CA GLY A 176 1.16 14.43 -6.04
C GLY A 176 2.51 13.93 -6.54
N LYS A 177 3.39 13.51 -5.63
CA LYS A 177 4.72 12.97 -5.87
C LYS A 177 5.11 12.06 -4.72
N ILE A 178 6.17 11.27 -4.88
CA ILE A 178 6.71 10.47 -3.77
C ILE A 178 7.04 11.37 -2.57
N ALA A 179 6.44 11.08 -1.42
CA ALA A 179 6.53 11.92 -0.22
C ALA A 179 6.80 11.09 1.05
N ASP A 180 7.51 11.71 2.00
CA ASP A 180 7.66 11.17 3.35
C ASP A 180 6.38 11.45 4.16
N PRO A 181 5.76 10.43 4.77
CA PRO A 181 4.55 10.64 5.57
C PRO A 181 4.79 11.50 6.83
N ARG A 182 6.03 11.74 7.23
CA ARG A 182 6.38 12.60 8.37
C ARG A 182 6.28 14.09 8.07
N ASP A 183 6.20 14.48 6.79
CA ASP A 183 6.21 15.87 6.35
C ASP A 183 4.79 16.47 6.15
N LEU A 184 3.73 15.76 6.56
CA LEU A 184 2.32 16.13 6.30
C LEU A 184 1.48 16.36 7.54
#